data_AF-U5X245-F1
#
_entry.id   AF-U5X245-F1
#
_cell.length_a   1.000
_cell.length_b   1.000
_cell.length_c   1.000
_cell.angle_alpha   90.00
_cell.angle_beta   90.00
_cell.angle_gamma   90.00
#
_symmetry.space_group_name_H-M   'P 1'
#
loop_
_entity.id
_entity.type
_entity.pdbx_description
1 polymer ?
#
loop_
_entity_poly.entity_id
_entity_poly.type
_entity_poly.pdbx_seq_one_letter_code
_entity_poly.pdbx_strand_id
1 'polypeptide(L)' 'MRHASRLHHLGIGRTHAHTPVLILATSKTVTVISKTGHHILSSHIIDPDKNYWRNQNKNPGRWPGNP' A
#
# COMPACT_ATOMS: atom_id res chain seq x y z
N MET A 1 -6.80 0.04 -6.07
CA MET A 1 -6.31 1.11 -6.96
C MET A 1 -6.31 0.61 -8.39
N ARG A 2 -6.78 1.39 -9.37
CA ARG A 2 -6.71 0.98 -10.78
C ARG A 2 -5.44 1.53 -11.43
N HIS A 3 -4.66 0.67 -12.08
CA HIS A 3 -3.42 1.01 -12.80
C HIS A 3 -3.25 0.05 -13.99
N ALA A 4 -2.79 0.56 -15.14
CA ALA A 4 -2.67 -0.22 -16.38
C ALA A 4 -3.93 -1.06 -16.69
N SER A 5 -5.11 -0.43 -16.58
CA SER A 5 -6.43 -1.05 -16.76
C SER A 5 -6.81 -2.17 -15.78
N ARG A 6 -5.96 -2.51 -14.80
CA ARG A 6 -6.19 -3.55 -13.79
C ARG A 6 -6.44 -2.95 -12.41
N LEU A 7 -7.26 -3.63 -11.61
CA LEU A 7 -7.53 -3.22 -10.23
C LEU A 7 -6.58 -3.98 -9.29
N HIS A 8 -5.69 -3.28 -8.61
CA HIS A 8 -4.74 -3.85 -7.65
C HIS A 8 -5.18 -3.56 -6.20
N HIS A 9 -4.93 -4.51 -5.32
CA HIS A 9 -5.15 -4.37 -3.88
C HIS A 9 -3.90 -3.85 -3.18
N LEU A 10 -4.05 -2.75 -2.43
CA LEU A 10 -2.99 -2.17 -1.62
C LEU A 10 -3.07 -2.72 -0.20
N GLY A 11 -1.97 -3.28 0.30
CA GLY A 11 -1.84 -3.84 1.66
C GLY A 11 -1.83 -2.82 2.80
N ILE A 12 -2.78 -1.89 2.82
CA ILE A 12 -2.92 -0.85 3.87
C ILE A 12 -3.46 -1.44 5.20
N GLY A 13 -4.36 -2.41 5.10
CA GLY A 13 -4.96 -3.13 6.24
C GLY A 13 -6.28 -2.52 6.71
N ARG A 14 -7.08 -3.34 7.42
CA ARG A 14 -8.44 -3.02 7.84
C ARG A 14 -8.55 -1.85 8.81
N THR A 15 -7.50 -1.57 9.58
CA THR A 15 -7.44 -0.45 10.53
C THR A 15 -7.67 0.92 9.87
N HIS A 16 -7.42 1.04 8.56
CA HIS A 16 -7.63 2.27 7.80
C HIS A 16 -8.89 2.23 6.92
N ALA A 17 -9.82 1.30 7.18
CA ALA A 17 -11.10 1.27 6.49
C ALA A 17 -11.84 2.61 6.66
N HIS A 18 -12.52 3.06 5.60
CA HIS A 18 -13.26 4.33 5.57
C HIS A 18 -12.42 5.59 5.86
N THR A 19 -11.09 5.48 5.97
CA THR A 19 -10.21 6.64 6.11
C THR A 19 -10.10 7.33 4.74
N PRO A 20 -10.41 8.63 4.62
CA PRO A 20 -10.19 9.36 3.38
C PRO A 20 -8.69 9.51 3.11
N VAL A 21 -8.28 9.28 1.86
CA VAL A 21 -6.85 9.24 1.47
C VAL A 21 -6.55 10.05 0.22
N LEU A 22 -5.34 10.59 0.15
CA LEU A 22 -4.67 10.98 -1.08
C LEU A 22 -3.75 9.85 -1.51
N ILE A 23 -3.80 9.48 -2.79
CA ILE A 23 -2.94 8.45 -3.37
C ILE A 23 -2.02 9.12 -4.40
N LEU A 24 -0.71 9.00 -4.20
CA LEU A 24 0.31 9.42 -5.16
C LEU A 24 0.84 8.18 -5.86
N ALA A 25 0.69 8.12 -7.18
CA ALA A 25 1.20 7.03 -8.01
C ALA A 25 2.30 7.57 -8.92
N THR A 26 3.49 6.96 -8.85
CA THR A 26 4.60 7.18 -9.77
C THR A 26 4.74 5.97 -10.69
N SER A 27 5.76 5.94 -11.55
CA SER A 27 6.06 4.77 -12.38
C SER A 27 6.50 3.54 -11.58
N LYS A 28 6.98 3.71 -10.34
CA LYS A 28 7.56 2.61 -9.53
C LYS A 28 6.84 2.37 -8.22
N THR A 29 6.16 3.38 -7.69
CA THR A 29 5.64 3.34 -6.33
C THR A 29 4.26 3.94 -6.22
N VAL A 30 3.53 3.48 -5.21
CA VAL A 30 2.28 4.08 -4.76
C VAL A 30 2.44 4.43 -3.29
N THR A 31 2.13 5.68 -2.94
CA THR A 31 2.10 6.15 -1.56
C THR A 31 0.68 6.57 -1.19
N VAL A 32 0.21 6.08 -0.05
CA VAL A 32 -1.12 6.41 0.50
C VAL A 32 -0.95 7.32 1.70
N ILE A 33 -1.60 8.47 1.67
CA ILE A 33 -1.49 9.53 2.67
C ILE A 33 -2.87 9.78 3.27
N SER A 34 -2.96 9.87 4.59
CA SER A 34 -4.19 10.27 5.29
C SER A 34 -4.57 11.68 4.90
N LYS A 35 -5.80 11.88 4.41
CA LYS A 35 -6.28 13.20 3.98
C LYS A 35 -6.43 14.17 5.16
N THR A 36 -6.82 13.66 6.33
CA THR A 36 -7.05 14.48 7.54
C THR A 36 -5.82 14.56 8.43
N GLY A 37 -5.10 13.45 8.56
CA GLY A 37 -3.94 13.34 9.45
C GLY A 37 -2.60 13.71 8.81
N HIS A 38 -2.56 13.96 7.50
CA HIS A 38 -1.38 14.38 6.73
C HIS A 38 -0.11 13.51 6.92
N HIS A 39 -0.28 12.24 7.27
CA HIS A 39 0.82 11.28 7.43
C HIS A 39 0.65 10.10 6.47
N ILE A 40 1.78 9.43 6.18
CA ILE A 40 1.81 8.25 5.30
C ILE A 40 1.20 7.05 6.03
N LEU A 41 0.23 6.40 5.39
CA LEU A 41 -0.39 5.16 5.87
C LEU A 41 0.33 3.92 5.31
N SER A 42 0.76 3.98 4.05
CA SER A 42 1.47 2.87 3.39
C SER A 42 2.22 3.31 2.14
N SER A 43 3.29 2.57 1.82
CA SER A 43 4.04 2.69 0.57
C SER A 43 4.14 1.32 -0.11
N HIS A 44 3.99 1.29 -1.44
CA HIS A 44 3.91 0.07 -2.23
C HIS A 44 4.83 0.17 -3.44
N ILE A 45 5.45 -0.95 -3.82
CA ILE A 45 6.16 -1.10 -5.09
C ILE A 45 5.15 -1.59 -6.12
N ILE A 46 5.14 -0.97 -7.30
CA ILE A 46 4.33 -1.42 -8.43
C ILE A 46 4.98 -2.67 -9.01
N ASP A 47 4.22 -3.77 -8.97
CA ASP A 47 4.58 -5.05 -9.57
C ASP A 47 3.42 -5.46 -10.50
N PRO A 48 3.58 -5.35 -11.83
CA PRO A 48 2.49 -5.59 -12.78
C PRO A 48 2.01 -7.05 -12.78
N ASP A 49 2.84 -7.97 -12.31
CA ASP A 49 2.54 -9.39 -12.28
C ASP A 49 1.75 -9.79 -11.02
N LYS A 50 1.64 -8.87 -10.04
CA LYS A 50 0.92 -9.10 -8.79
C LYS A 50 -0.35 -8.27 -8.67
N ASN A 51 -1.43 -8.94 -8.28
CA ASN A 51 -2.69 -8.27 -7.95
C ASN A 51 -2.64 -7.58 -6.56
N TYR A 52 -1.76 -8.05 -5.68
CA TYR A 52 -1.60 -7.53 -4.32
C TYR A 52 -0.24 -6.84 -4.18
N TRP A 53 -0.25 -5.58 -3.77
CA TRP A 53 0.95 -4.83 -3.48
C TRP A 53 1.08 -4.58 -1.98
N ARG A 54 2.04 -5.26 -1.39
CA ARG A 54 2.31 -5.20 0.05
C ARG A 54 2.82 -3.82 0.47
N ASN A 55 2.44 -3.39 1.67
CA ASN A 55 3.02 -2.22 2.33
C ASN A 55 4.47 -2.49 2.73
N GLN A 56 5.39 -1.71 2.17
CA GLN A 56 6.83 -1.79 2.43
C GLN A 56 7.22 -1.19 3.79
N ASN A 57 6.36 -0.38 4.40
CA ASN A 57 6.60 0.21 5.72
C ASN A 57 6.33 -0.78 6.86
N LYS A 58 5.77 -1.97 6.57
CA LYS A 58 5.55 -3.02 7.55
C LYS A 58 6.56 -4.14 7.32
N ASN A 59 7.17 -4.63 8.41
CA ASN A 59 7.97 -5.85 8.40
C ASN A 59 7.18 -6.97 7.70
N PRO A 60 7.79 -7.80 6.81
CA PRO A 60 7.15 -9.05 6.41
C PRO A 60 6.75 -9.76 7.70
N GLY A 61 5.47 -10.13 7.85
CA GLY A 61 4.98 -10.74 9.09
C GLY A 61 5.84 -11.93 9.54
N ARG A 62 5.71 -12.32 10.81
CA ARG A 62 6.53 -13.37 11.44
C ARG A 62 6.57 -14.65 10.59
N TRP A 63 7.73 -14.93 10.02
CA TRP A 63 8.23 -16.30 9.87
C TRP A 63 8.83 -16.73 11.22
N PRO A 64 8.67 -18.00 11.66
CA PRO A 64 9.32 -18.47 12.87
C PRO A 64 10.82 -18.56 12.57
N GLY A 65 11.59 -17.53 12.94
CA GLY A 65 13.04 -17.56 12.72
C GLY A 65 13.78 -16.24 12.60
N ASN A 66 13.14 -15.07 12.70
CA ASN A 66 13.89 -13.82 12.85
C ASN A 66 14.01 -13.47 14.35
N PRO A 67 15.24 -13.37 14.90
CA PRO A 67 15.47 -12.98 16.29
C PRO A 67 15.00 -11.55 16.61
#